data_AF-A0A382K4Y6-F1
#
_entry.id   AF-A0A382K4Y6-F1
#
_cell.length_a   1.000
_cell.length_b   1.000
_cell.length_c   1.000
_cell.angle_alpha   90.00
_cell.angle_beta   90.00
_cell.angle_gamma   90.00
#
_symmetry.space_group_name_H-M   'P 1'
#
loop_
_entity.id
_entity.type
_entity.pdbx_description
1 polymer ?
#
loop_
_entity_poly.entity_id
_entity_poly.type
_entity_poly.pdbx_seq_one_letter_code
_entity_poly.pdbx_strand_id
1 'polypeptide(L)'
;MKKNKIKNKLFKSTMKIVGNKGLGKNFLGKAIKNYLVQNSKTNEIIVNGYRMLLDEDDVMQMSLFDYDPIETKIVRTHVKKNDITVDIGSNIGYYTLLMAKQGAEVFSYEPEP
;
A
#
# COMPACT_ATOMS: atom_id res chain seq x y z
N MET A 1 -8.75 -13.55 -1.04
CA MET A 1 -8.92 -12.45 -2.02
C MET A 1 -10.31 -11.79 -2.06
N LYS A 2 -11.44 -12.47 -2.42
CA LYS A 2 -12.78 -11.79 -2.51
C LYS A 2 -13.27 -11.17 -1.19
N LYS A 3 -13.09 -11.85 -0.05
CA LYS A 3 -13.45 -11.34 1.29
C LYS A 3 -12.68 -10.06 1.67
N ASN A 4 -11.38 -10.00 1.38
CA ASN A 4 -10.52 -8.86 1.70
C ASN A 4 -10.91 -7.62 0.87
N LYS A 5 -11.29 -7.80 -0.40
CA LYS A 5 -11.82 -6.72 -1.26
C LYS A 5 -13.11 -6.10 -0.70
N ILE A 6 -14.01 -6.90 -0.13
CA ILE A 6 -15.28 -6.41 0.43
C ILE A 6 -15.02 -5.62 1.72
N LYS A 7 -14.20 -6.14 2.63
CA LYS A 7 -13.80 -5.44 3.86
C LYS A 7 -13.15 -4.09 3.56
N ASN A 8 -12.22 -4.06 2.60
CA ASN A 8 -11.52 -2.84 2.20
C ASN A 8 -12.46 -1.83 1.52
N LYS A 9 -13.40 -2.28 0.67
CA LYS A 9 -14.43 -1.40 0.08
C LYS A 9 -15.35 -0.79 1.14
N LEU A 10 -15.72 -1.58 2.14
CA LEU A 10 -16.52 -1.11 3.28
C LEU A 10 -15.73 -0.05 4.05
N PHE A 11 -14.50 -0.38 4.46
CA PHE A 11 -13.56 0.51 5.15
C PHE A 11 -13.40 1.85 4.43
N LYS A 12 -13.05 1.86 3.13
CA LYS A 12 -12.88 3.08 2.33
C LYS A 12 -14.17 3.91 2.28
N SER A 13 -15.33 3.26 2.18
CA SER A 13 -16.63 3.96 2.17
C SER A 13 -16.95 4.59 3.53
N THR A 14 -16.74 3.87 4.63
CA THR A 14 -16.99 4.39 5.98
C THR A 14 -16.02 5.52 6.33
N MET A 15 -14.74 5.36 5.99
CA MET A 15 -13.71 6.38 6.22
C MET A 15 -13.98 7.66 5.44
N LYS A 16 -14.53 7.58 4.22
CA LYS A 16 -14.95 8.77 3.45
C LYS A 16 -16.05 9.55 4.16
N ILE A 17 -16.99 8.88 4.82
CA ILE A 17 -18.09 9.51 5.56
C ILE A 17 -17.59 10.11 6.88
N VAL A 18 -16.79 9.37 7.63
CA VAL A 18 -16.28 9.78 8.96
C VAL A 18 -15.23 10.89 8.84
N GLY A 19 -14.32 10.78 7.86
CA GLY A 19 -13.23 11.73 7.65
C GLY A 19 -13.70 13.10 7.18
N ASN A 20 -14.65 13.17 6.25
CA ASN A 20 -15.09 14.43 5.64
C ASN A 20 -16.02 15.27 6.53
N LYS A 21 -16.54 14.70 7.63
CA LYS A 21 -17.47 15.38 8.55
C LYS A 21 -16.81 15.86 9.85
N GLY A 22 -15.48 15.72 9.98
CA GLY A 22 -14.74 16.06 11.21
C GLY A 22 -15.01 15.11 12.38
N LEU A 23 -15.81 14.06 12.19
CA LEU A 23 -16.19 13.10 13.22
C LEU A 23 -14.99 12.33 13.78
N GLY A 24 -13.92 12.18 13.00
CA GLY A 24 -12.66 11.59 13.48
C GLY A 24 -11.94 12.39 14.59
N LYS A 25 -12.39 13.60 14.91
CA LYS A 25 -11.80 14.46 15.96
C LYS A 25 -12.37 14.21 17.36
N ASN A 26 -13.55 13.58 17.46
CA ASN A 26 -14.16 13.26 18.75
C ASN A 26 -13.82 11.82 19.19
N PHE A 27 -14.01 11.53 20.48
CA PHE A 27 -13.65 10.24 21.07
C PHE A 27 -14.31 9.05 20.35
N LEU A 28 -15.61 9.18 20.02
CA LEU A 28 -16.39 8.11 19.40
C LEU A 28 -15.92 7.82 17.97
N GLY A 29 -15.70 8.86 17.17
CA GLY A 29 -15.18 8.70 15.80
C GLY A 29 -13.75 8.19 15.77
N LYS A 30 -12.91 8.55 16.76
CA LYS A 30 -11.58 7.96 16.94
C LYS A 30 -11.66 6.47 17.27
N ALA A 31 -12.56 6.06 18.18
CA ALA A 31 -12.77 4.66 18.53
C ALA A 31 -13.25 3.82 17.33
N ILE A 32 -14.24 4.33 16.59
CA ILE A 32 -14.76 3.67 15.37
C ILE A 32 -13.66 3.56 14.32
N LYS A 33 -12.89 4.64 14.08
CA LYS A 33 -11.76 4.63 13.14
C LYS A 33 -10.75 3.55 13.52
N ASN A 34 -10.34 3.49 14.78
CA ASN A 34 -9.35 2.51 15.25
C ASN A 34 -9.85 1.07 15.08
N TYR A 35 -11.10 0.82 15.45
CA TYR A 35 -11.73 -0.50 15.27
C TYR A 35 -11.76 -0.92 13.80
N LEU A 36 -12.15 0.00 12.90
CA LEU A 36 -12.22 -0.26 11.47
C LEU A 36 -10.83 -0.53 10.87
N VAL A 37 -9.81 0.24 11.26
CA VAL A 37 -8.42 0.02 10.82
C VAL A 37 -7.95 -1.37 11.24
N GLN A 38 -8.03 -1.71 12.52
CA GLN A 38 -7.53 -2.99 13.04
C GLN A 38 -8.22 -4.21 12.42
N ASN A 39 -9.54 -4.16 12.20
CA ASN A 39 -10.30 -5.32 11.69
C ASN A 39 -10.31 -5.47 10.16
N SER A 40 -9.78 -4.47 9.45
CA SER A 40 -9.73 -4.44 7.98
C SER A 40 -8.35 -4.72 7.41
N LYS A 41 -7.30 -4.68 8.23
CA LYS A 41 -5.93 -4.99 7.83
C LYS A 41 -5.80 -6.43 7.32
N THR A 42 -4.86 -6.64 6.42
CA THR A 42 -4.50 -7.96 5.89
C THR A 42 -2.99 -8.04 5.70
N ASN A 43 -2.41 -9.22 5.84
CA ASN A 43 -0.98 -9.47 5.63
C ASN A 43 -0.59 -9.67 4.16
N GLU A 44 -1.51 -9.58 3.21
CA GLU A 44 -1.22 -9.69 1.79
C GLU A 44 -1.97 -8.66 0.96
N ILE A 45 -1.31 -8.13 -0.07
CA ILE A 45 -1.92 -7.21 -1.04
C ILE A 45 -1.58 -7.63 -2.47
N ILE A 46 -2.36 -7.09 -3.42
CA ILE A 46 -2.03 -7.18 -4.84
C ILE A 46 -1.66 -5.80 -5.34
N VAL A 47 -0.40 -5.64 -5.70
CA VAL A 47 0.16 -4.40 -6.23
C VAL A 47 0.70 -4.71 -7.62
N ASN A 48 0.29 -3.92 -8.60
CA ASN A 48 0.77 -4.06 -9.98
C ASN A 48 0.55 -5.47 -10.60
N GLY A 49 -0.37 -6.27 -10.08
CA GLY A 49 -0.61 -7.64 -10.55
C GLY A 49 0.23 -8.71 -9.85
N TYR A 50 1.12 -8.32 -8.94
CA TYR A 50 1.90 -9.22 -8.09
C TYR A 50 1.30 -9.27 -6.69
N ARG A 51 1.45 -10.41 -6.03
CA ARG A 51 1.12 -10.55 -4.61
C ARG A 51 2.33 -10.10 -3.79
N MET A 52 2.11 -9.22 -2.83
CA MET A 52 3.12 -8.82 -1.85
C MET A 52 2.65 -9.26 -0.46
N LEU A 53 3.56 -9.87 0.30
CA LEU A 53 3.37 -10.14 1.72
C LEU A 53 3.74 -8.87 2.50
N LEU A 54 2.90 -8.53 3.46
CA LEU A 54 3.12 -7.43 4.39
C LEU A 54 3.58 -7.99 5.73
N ASP A 55 4.14 -7.12 6.57
CA ASP A 55 4.40 -7.46 7.96
C ASP A 55 3.09 -7.84 8.68
N GLU A 56 3.20 -8.59 9.78
CA GLU A 56 2.04 -9.11 10.52
C GLU A 56 1.06 -8.00 10.96
N ASP A 57 1.61 -6.84 11.30
CA ASP A 57 0.87 -5.70 11.80
C ASP A 57 0.43 -4.74 10.69
N ASP A 58 0.86 -4.94 9.43
CA ASP A 58 0.75 -3.98 8.33
C ASP A 58 1.01 -2.55 8.83
N VAL A 59 2.21 -2.32 9.38
CA VAL A 59 2.58 -1.06 10.04
C VAL A 59 2.40 0.12 9.09
N MET A 60 2.77 -0.06 7.82
CA MET A 60 2.60 0.94 6.75
C MET A 60 1.16 1.06 6.23
N GLN A 61 0.23 0.22 6.69
CA GLN A 61 -1.19 0.23 6.33
C GLN A 61 -1.43 0.10 4.82
N MET A 62 -0.54 -0.59 4.11
CA MET A 62 -0.60 -0.79 2.66
C MET A 62 -1.80 -1.65 2.26
N SER A 63 -2.37 -2.43 3.19
CA SER A 63 -3.62 -3.15 2.92
C SER A 63 -4.84 -2.24 2.87
N LEU A 64 -4.77 -1.03 3.43
CA LEU A 64 -5.90 -0.11 3.55
C LEU A 64 -5.79 1.09 2.60
N PHE A 65 -4.57 1.58 2.39
CA PHE A 65 -4.29 2.79 1.64
C PHE A 65 -3.33 2.53 0.48
N ASP A 66 -3.40 3.40 -0.53
CA ASP A 66 -2.45 3.34 -1.64
C ASP A 66 -1.09 3.83 -1.11
N TYR A 67 -0.04 3.04 -1.35
CA TYR A 67 1.31 3.38 -0.94
C TYR A 67 1.92 4.37 -1.93
N ASP A 68 2.26 5.54 -1.41
CA ASP A 68 3.06 6.58 -2.05
C ASP A 68 2.67 6.89 -3.53
N PRO A 69 1.47 7.46 -3.75
CA PRO A 69 0.86 7.52 -5.08
C PRO A 69 1.56 8.47 -6.06
N ILE A 70 2.26 9.50 -5.56
CA ILE A 70 2.94 10.49 -6.40
C ILE A 70 4.21 9.86 -6.98
N GLU A 71 5.02 9.23 -6.15
CA GLU A 71 6.27 8.56 -6.45
C GLU A 71 6.00 7.32 -7.31
N THR A 72 4.96 6.55 -6.98
CA THR A 72 4.44 5.47 -7.84
C THR A 72 4.14 5.97 -9.25
N LYS A 73 3.54 7.16 -9.39
CA LYS A 73 3.25 7.75 -10.71
C LYS A 73 4.53 8.17 -11.41
N ILE A 74 5.48 8.79 -10.71
CA ILE A 74 6.78 9.18 -11.28
C ILE A 74 7.49 7.96 -11.85
N VAL A 75 7.63 6.88 -11.08
CA VAL A 75 8.29 5.64 -11.52
C VAL A 75 7.58 5.05 -12.74
N ARG A 76 6.24 4.96 -12.72
CA ARG A 76 5.45 4.47 -13.88
C ARG A 76 5.63 5.31 -15.14
N THR A 77 5.77 6.62 -14.99
CA THR A 77 5.87 7.53 -16.13
C THR A 77 7.27 7.55 -16.72
N HIS A 78 8.31 7.38 -15.91
CA HIS A 78 9.70 7.60 -16.34
C HIS A 78 10.48 6.32 -16.58
N VAL A 79 10.25 5.24 -15.83
CA VAL A 79 10.95 3.96 -16.03
C VAL A 79 10.40 3.24 -17.26
N LYS A 80 11.31 2.80 -18.13
CA LYS A 80 11.05 2.15 -19.41
C LYS A 80 11.68 0.76 -19.47
N LYS A 81 11.27 0.01 -20.48
CA LYS A 81 11.82 -1.30 -20.79
C LYS A 81 13.31 -1.16 -21.12
N ASN A 82 14.12 -2.07 -20.57
CA ASN A 82 15.58 -2.12 -20.68
C ASN A 82 16.34 -0.99 -19.96
N ASP A 83 15.67 -0.16 -19.16
CA ASP A 83 16.38 0.72 -18.22
C ASP A 83 17.11 -0.15 -17.18
N ILE A 84 18.27 0.33 -16.71
CA ILE A 84 18.94 -0.20 -15.52
C ILE A 84 18.55 0.70 -14.35
N THR A 85 17.93 0.14 -13.32
CA THR A 85 17.49 0.88 -12.14
C THR A 85 18.11 0.32 -10.87
N VAL A 86 18.25 1.19 -9.88
CA VAL A 86 18.77 0.84 -8.55
C VAL A 86 17.75 1.28 -7.51
N ASP A 87 17.24 0.33 -6.73
CA ASP A 87 16.29 0.54 -5.62
C ASP A 87 17.05 0.44 -4.29
N ILE A 88 17.32 1.58 -3.66
CA ILE A 88 18.08 1.66 -2.40
C ILE A 88 17.10 1.85 -1.24
N GLY A 89 17.21 1.04 -0.20
CA GLY A 89 16.25 1.02 0.90
C GLY A 89 14.91 0.43 0.43
N SER A 90 14.98 -0.66 -0.34
CA SER A 90 13.82 -1.20 -1.06
C SER A 90 12.71 -1.73 -0.15
N ASN A 91 12.97 -1.92 1.14
CA ASN A 91 12.04 -2.51 2.10
C ASN A 91 11.50 -3.84 1.53
N ILE A 92 10.17 -4.03 1.48
CA ILE A 92 9.51 -5.19 0.89
C ILE A 92 9.47 -5.21 -0.66
N GLY A 93 10.23 -4.33 -1.33
CA GLY A 93 10.41 -4.35 -2.80
C GLY A 93 9.25 -3.76 -3.61
N TYR A 94 8.49 -2.80 -3.05
CA TYR A 94 7.35 -2.19 -3.74
C TYR A 94 7.75 -1.53 -5.07
N TYR A 95 8.79 -0.69 -5.04
CA TYR A 95 9.28 -0.01 -6.23
C TYR A 95 10.04 -0.94 -7.16
N THR A 96 10.80 -1.90 -6.61
CA THR A 96 11.43 -2.96 -7.39
C THR A 96 10.43 -3.70 -8.28
N LEU A 97 9.31 -4.19 -7.74
CA LEU A 97 8.28 -4.86 -8.53
C LEU A 97 7.61 -3.91 -9.54
N LEU A 98 7.45 -2.63 -9.18
CA LEU A 98 6.89 -1.64 -10.08
C LEU A 98 7.80 -1.38 -11.29
N MET A 99 9.11 -1.26 -11.09
CA MET A 99 10.11 -1.05 -12.13
C MET A 99 10.31 -2.30 -12.99
N ALA A 100 10.44 -3.48 -12.37
CA ALA A 100 10.57 -4.75 -13.08
C ALA A 100 9.38 -5.02 -14.01
N LYS A 101 8.16 -4.64 -13.59
CA LYS A 101 6.97 -4.73 -14.44
C LYS A 101 7.06 -3.90 -15.72
N GLN A 102 7.78 -2.77 -15.70
CA GLN A 102 8.01 -1.94 -16.88
C GLN A 102 9.05 -2.57 -17.84
N GLY A 103 9.67 -3.69 -17.45
CA GLY A 103 10.71 -4.38 -18.19
C GLY A 103 12.10 -3.80 -17.95
N ALA A 104 12.31 -3.06 -16.86
CA ALA A 104 13.62 -2.62 -16.43
C ALA A 104 14.39 -3.76 -15.75
N GLU A 105 15.71 -3.71 -15.84
CA GLU A 105 16.62 -4.49 -15.00
C GLU A 105 16.82 -3.76 -13.68
N VAL A 106 16.51 -4.41 -12.57
CA VAL A 106 16.45 -3.76 -11.25
C VAL A 106 17.45 -4.39 -10.29
N PHE A 107 18.33 -3.56 -9.73
CA PHE A 107 19.21 -3.93 -8.62
C PHE A 107 18.64 -3.35 -7.32
N SER A 108 18.25 -4.21 -6.39
CA SER A 108 17.58 -3.82 -5.15
C SER A 108 18.47 -4.08 -3.94
N TYR A 109 18.55 -3.12 -3.04
CA TYR A 109 19.38 -3.20 -1.84
C TYR A 109 18.58 -2.72 -0.62
N GLU A 110 18.45 -3.59 0.38
CA GLU A 110 17.88 -3.28 1.69
C GLU A 110 18.88 -3.73 2.76
N PRO A 111 19.29 -2.85 3.69
CA PRO A 111 20.19 -3.23 4.78
C PRO A 111 19.56 -4.24 5.75
N GLU A 112 18.23 -4.29 5.86
CA GLU A 112 17.51 -5.30 6.65
C GLU A 112 17.37 -6.62 5.86
N PRO A 113 17.82 -7.77 6.41
CA PRO A 113 17.66 -9.08 5.79
C PRO A 113 16.26 -9.70 5.96
#